data_AF-W0I4H5-F1
#
_entry.id   AF-W0I4H5-F1
#
_cell.length_a   1.000
_cell.length_b   1.000
_cell.length_c   1.000
_cell.angle_alpha   90.00
_cell.angle_beta   90.00
_cell.angle_gamma   90.00
#
_symmetry.space_group_name_H-M   'P 1'
#
loop_
_entity.id
_entity.type
_entity.pdbx_description
1 polymer ?
#
loop_
_entity_poly.entity_id
_entity_poly.type
_entity_poly.pdbx_seq_one_letter_code
_entity_poly.pdbx_strand_id
1 'polypeptide(L)'
;MTEISISQPPSLRVANNIGKEINIDETQPSLTESLKNSARRNDDFSIDYLFTLACENTDAGQEAASFLFDLYTGKEACHPDLPEQLGRDSLKFFDIVNDRNKEKLPSEAWKVPDKVLIMAGYTCLRDTQQYQDILASMDNNALINCCTYGNEHRSFFDSNRLISAAEIQSATSKLNGNNAGLTFSDTTAISAEDITTKNIPQNLLSTLLNIDENGNQTPSVGHFIPLLIRDHWVLFGLSTSNTGQTTAVMFDSQDSLKPEEVDFLRTLADFAGAEHFLPVSAPLQHHAPNACAVFVCHAMSSIAKDPTAPADETLQAFVESFLALTDEEQARFNKHGRAELYGNVLDTLSLDRGVRLEP
;
A
#
# COMPACT_ATOMS: atom_id res chain seq x y z
N MET A 1 -15.42 3.41 -62.23
CA MET A 1 -15.59 2.24 -61.36
C MET A 1 -14.21 1.83 -60.94
N THR A 2 -13.87 2.14 -59.70
CA THR A 2 -12.52 2.02 -59.12
C THR A 2 -12.71 1.17 -57.87
N GLU A 3 -12.18 -0.04 -57.87
CA GLU A 3 -12.27 -0.95 -56.72
C GLU A 3 -11.20 -0.61 -55.69
N ILE A 4 -11.66 -0.48 -54.45
CA ILE A 4 -10.88 -0.22 -53.25
C ILE A 4 -10.44 -1.57 -52.70
N SER A 5 -9.13 -1.80 -52.61
CA SER A 5 -8.55 -2.99 -52.00
C SER A 5 -8.35 -2.75 -50.50
N ILE A 6 -9.01 -3.57 -49.67
CA ILE A 6 -8.97 -3.53 -48.21
C ILE A 6 -7.80 -4.40 -47.74
N SER A 7 -6.82 -3.80 -47.05
CA SER A 7 -5.71 -4.55 -46.43
C SER A 7 -6.17 -5.20 -45.11
N GLN A 8 -5.99 -6.51 -45.00
CA GLN A 8 -6.17 -7.26 -43.74
C GLN A 8 -5.05 -6.95 -42.72
N PRO A 9 -5.32 -6.99 -41.41
CA PRO A 9 -4.30 -6.87 -40.38
C PRO A 9 -3.46 -8.17 -40.21
N PRO A 10 -2.22 -8.08 -39.72
CA PRO A 10 -1.31 -9.21 -39.64
C PRO A 10 -1.68 -10.19 -38.52
N SER A 11 -1.79 -11.46 -38.88
CA SER A 11 -2.00 -12.61 -37.99
C SER A 11 -0.78 -12.86 -37.08
N LEU A 12 -1.00 -12.93 -35.76
CA LEU A 12 -0.04 -13.40 -34.77
C LEU A 12 0.33 -14.87 -35.06
N ARG A 13 1.59 -15.14 -35.42
CA ARG A 13 2.12 -16.50 -35.56
C ARG A 13 2.44 -17.07 -34.18
N VAL A 14 1.65 -18.05 -33.76
CA VAL A 14 2.01 -18.97 -32.66
C VAL A 14 3.22 -19.79 -33.11
N ALA A 15 4.34 -19.65 -32.42
CA ALA A 15 5.53 -20.45 -32.67
C ALA A 15 5.38 -21.83 -32.02
N ASN A 16 5.04 -22.84 -32.83
CA ASN A 16 5.30 -24.24 -32.49
C ASN A 16 6.71 -24.60 -32.96
N ASN A 17 7.59 -25.11 -32.08
CA ASN A 17 8.60 -26.10 -32.47
C ASN A 17 9.24 -26.84 -31.26
N ILE A 18 8.92 -28.14 -31.17
CA ILE A 18 9.81 -29.32 -31.08
C ILE A 18 10.82 -29.41 -29.92
N GLY A 19 10.49 -30.24 -28.93
CA GLY A 19 11.22 -31.48 -28.60
C GLY A 19 12.70 -31.39 -28.24
N LYS A 20 12.98 -31.22 -26.94
CA LYS A 20 14.12 -31.84 -26.26
C LYS A 20 13.66 -32.17 -24.84
N GLU A 21 13.79 -33.44 -24.45
CA GLU A 21 13.66 -33.87 -23.05
C GLU A 21 14.69 -33.10 -22.23
N ILE A 22 14.21 -32.18 -21.40
CA ILE A 22 14.99 -31.54 -20.36
C ILE A 22 14.58 -32.23 -19.06
N ASN A 23 15.58 -32.83 -18.42
CA ASN A 23 15.50 -33.42 -17.10
C ASN A 23 14.86 -32.40 -16.15
N ILE A 24 13.74 -32.76 -15.52
CA ILE A 24 12.99 -31.89 -14.63
C ILE A 24 13.82 -31.71 -13.36
N ASP A 25 14.52 -30.58 -13.28
CA ASP A 25 14.91 -29.98 -12.02
C ASP A 25 13.80 -28.96 -11.71
N GLU A 26 13.03 -29.21 -10.65
CA GLU A 26 11.86 -28.42 -10.21
C GLU A 26 12.29 -27.03 -9.69
N THR A 27 12.76 -26.16 -10.58
CA THR A 27 12.86 -24.73 -10.33
C THR A 27 12.14 -24.00 -11.45
N GLN A 28 10.91 -23.57 -11.19
CA GLN A 28 10.18 -22.72 -12.14
C GLN A 28 10.96 -21.41 -12.33
N PRO A 29 11.09 -20.89 -13.57
CA PRO A 29 11.83 -19.68 -13.81
C PRO A 29 11.08 -18.48 -13.22
N SER A 30 11.68 -17.81 -12.24
CA SER A 30 11.29 -16.47 -11.84
C SER A 30 11.39 -15.50 -13.01
N LEU A 31 10.69 -14.36 -12.92
CA LEU A 31 10.81 -13.30 -13.92
C LEU A 31 12.26 -12.93 -14.17
N THR A 32 12.68 -12.94 -15.43
CA THR A 32 14.06 -12.56 -15.76
C THR A 32 14.30 -11.08 -15.45
N GLU A 33 15.43 -10.75 -14.82
CA GLU A 33 15.79 -9.35 -14.55
C GLU A 33 15.92 -8.50 -15.83
N SER A 34 16.23 -9.13 -16.96
CA SER A 34 16.23 -8.46 -18.27
C SER A 34 14.86 -7.88 -18.62
N LEU A 35 13.80 -8.67 -18.41
CA LEU A 35 12.41 -8.25 -18.64
C LEU A 35 12.02 -7.12 -17.69
N LYS A 36 12.32 -7.26 -16.39
CA LYS A 36 12.04 -6.21 -15.38
C LYS A 36 12.75 -4.89 -15.72
N ASN A 37 14.02 -4.95 -16.11
CA ASN A 37 14.79 -3.76 -16.47
C ASN A 37 14.31 -3.08 -17.76
N SER A 38 13.79 -3.83 -18.72
CA SER A 38 13.15 -3.24 -19.90
C SER A 38 11.82 -2.58 -19.54
N ALA A 39 10.98 -3.23 -18.73
CA ALA A 39 9.74 -2.64 -18.23
C ALA A 39 9.98 -1.36 -17.39
N ARG A 40 10.97 -1.34 -16.48
CA ARG A 40 11.37 -0.12 -15.73
C ARG A 40 11.71 1.06 -16.64
N ARG A 41 12.23 0.78 -17.85
CA ARG A 41 12.60 1.75 -18.88
C ARG A 41 11.46 2.08 -19.85
N ASN A 42 10.23 1.71 -19.52
CA ASN A 42 9.03 1.94 -20.30
C ASN A 42 9.04 1.25 -21.68
N ASP A 43 9.51 0.00 -21.74
CA ASP A 43 9.41 -0.83 -22.95
C ASP A 43 8.02 -1.47 -23.07
N ASP A 44 7.22 -1.03 -24.05
CA ASP A 44 5.83 -1.46 -24.25
C ASP A 44 5.69 -2.99 -24.39
N PHE A 45 6.60 -3.64 -25.13
CA PHE A 45 6.54 -5.09 -25.32
C PHE A 45 6.71 -5.84 -24.00
N SER A 46 7.66 -5.40 -23.18
CA SER A 46 7.91 -5.98 -21.86
C SER A 46 6.71 -5.79 -20.94
N ILE A 47 6.07 -4.62 -20.97
CA ILE A 47 4.87 -4.31 -20.18
C ILE A 47 3.68 -5.18 -20.62
N ASP A 48 3.39 -5.24 -21.92
CA ASP A 48 2.30 -6.07 -22.47
C ASP A 48 2.50 -7.56 -22.15
N TYR A 49 3.75 -8.04 -22.24
CA TYR A 49 4.09 -9.41 -21.87
C TYR A 49 3.86 -9.67 -20.38
N LEU A 50 4.25 -8.73 -19.50
CA LEU A 50 4.01 -8.84 -18.06
C LEU A 50 2.51 -8.85 -17.72
N PHE A 51 1.68 -8.03 -18.38
CA PHE A 51 0.22 -8.07 -18.19
C PHE A 51 -0.36 -9.43 -18.61
N THR A 52 0.10 -9.97 -19.73
CA THR A 52 -0.32 -11.29 -20.20
C THR A 52 0.07 -12.38 -19.22
N LEU A 53 1.33 -12.37 -18.77
CA LEU A 53 1.86 -13.32 -17.79
C LEU A 53 1.12 -13.22 -16.46
N ALA A 54 0.73 -12.01 -16.04
CA ALA A 54 0.00 -11.79 -14.80
C ALA A 54 -1.36 -12.52 -14.75
N CYS A 55 -1.98 -12.82 -15.91
CA CYS A 55 -3.21 -13.63 -15.98
C CYS A 55 -2.98 -15.13 -15.78
N GLU A 56 -1.74 -15.60 -15.77
CA GLU A 56 -1.42 -16.99 -15.48
C GLU A 56 -1.52 -17.24 -13.97
N ASN A 57 -2.18 -18.33 -13.58
CA ASN A 57 -2.23 -18.77 -12.18
C ASN A 57 -0.94 -19.55 -11.82
N THR A 58 0.21 -18.90 -12.01
CA THR A 58 1.56 -19.42 -11.77
C THR A 58 2.32 -18.45 -10.87
N ASP A 59 3.42 -18.91 -10.25
CA ASP A 59 4.27 -18.04 -9.42
C ASP A 59 4.83 -16.87 -10.24
N ALA A 60 5.23 -17.13 -11.48
CA ALA A 60 5.66 -16.09 -12.41
C ALA A 60 4.56 -15.07 -12.73
N GLY A 61 3.30 -15.51 -12.84
CA GLY A 61 2.15 -14.62 -12.99
C GLY A 61 1.88 -13.76 -11.77
N GLN A 62 1.98 -14.32 -10.56
CA GLN A 62 1.87 -13.57 -9.31
C GLN A 62 3.01 -12.56 -9.14
N GLU A 63 4.25 -12.95 -9.51
CA GLU A 63 5.42 -12.08 -9.52
C GLU A 63 5.22 -10.94 -10.54
N ALA A 64 4.66 -11.22 -11.72
CA ALA A 64 4.41 -10.21 -12.75
C ALA A 64 3.35 -9.19 -12.30
N ALA A 65 2.24 -9.67 -11.72
CA ALA A 65 1.21 -8.80 -11.16
C ALA A 65 1.76 -7.89 -10.04
N SER A 66 2.60 -8.44 -9.16
CA SER A 66 3.21 -7.69 -8.06
C SER A 66 4.24 -6.67 -8.59
N PHE A 67 5.08 -7.06 -9.53
CA PHE A 67 6.08 -6.17 -10.12
C PHE A 67 5.44 -4.98 -10.87
N LEU A 68 4.40 -5.23 -11.68
CA LEU A 68 3.63 -4.15 -12.32
C LEU A 68 3.02 -3.19 -11.29
N PHE A 69 2.51 -3.74 -10.20
CA PHE A 69 1.90 -2.97 -9.13
C PHE A 69 2.92 -2.13 -8.34
N ASP A 70 4.12 -2.67 -8.11
CA ASP A 70 5.20 -1.97 -7.42
C ASP A 70 5.74 -0.81 -8.27
N LEU A 71 5.78 -0.97 -9.60
CA LEU A 71 6.06 0.13 -10.54
C LEU A 71 4.97 1.22 -10.47
N TYR A 72 3.71 0.82 -10.48
CA TYR A 72 2.57 1.74 -10.40
C TYR A 72 2.51 2.53 -9.09
N THR A 73 2.76 1.86 -7.95
CA THR A 73 2.73 2.49 -6.62
C THR A 73 4.00 3.27 -6.29
N GLY A 74 5.05 3.15 -7.10
CA GLY A 74 6.33 3.83 -6.89
C GLY A 74 7.24 3.15 -5.85
N LYS A 75 6.93 1.90 -5.44
CA LYS A 75 7.82 1.06 -4.65
C LYS A 75 9.07 0.67 -5.42
N GLU A 76 8.91 0.45 -6.73
CA GLU A 76 9.99 0.21 -7.66
C GLU A 76 10.29 1.48 -8.46
N ALA A 77 11.57 1.89 -8.47
CA ALA A 77 12.00 3.04 -9.25
C ALA A 77 11.85 2.76 -10.76
N CYS A 78 11.25 3.70 -11.48
CA CYS A 78 10.97 3.53 -12.91
C CYS A 78 10.91 4.87 -13.65
N HIS A 79 10.63 4.81 -14.96
CA HIS A 79 10.41 5.99 -15.78
C HIS A 79 9.26 6.86 -15.20
N PRO A 80 9.39 8.20 -15.12
CA PRO A 80 8.39 9.06 -14.46
C PRO A 80 6.95 8.95 -14.98
N ASP A 81 6.78 8.68 -16.27
CA ASP A 81 5.46 8.56 -16.92
C ASP A 81 4.85 7.15 -16.83
N LEU A 82 5.63 6.16 -16.38
CA LEU A 82 5.22 4.75 -16.37
C LEU A 82 4.02 4.50 -15.45
N PRO A 83 3.93 5.05 -14.22
CA PRO A 83 2.78 4.79 -13.35
C PRO A 83 1.44 5.18 -13.99
N GLU A 84 1.37 6.34 -14.64
CA GLU A 84 0.17 6.79 -15.33
C GLU A 84 -0.14 5.92 -16.56
N GLN A 85 0.90 5.46 -17.26
CA GLN A 85 0.75 4.51 -18.36
C GLN A 85 0.19 3.18 -17.88
N LEU A 86 0.75 2.59 -16.81
CA LEU A 86 0.28 1.33 -16.23
C LEU A 86 -1.19 1.41 -15.77
N GLY A 87 -1.62 2.56 -15.24
CA GLY A 87 -3.03 2.81 -14.93
C GLY A 87 -3.95 2.74 -16.16
N ARG A 88 -3.52 3.29 -17.30
CA ARG A 88 -4.29 3.23 -18.56
C ARG A 88 -4.23 1.85 -19.19
N ASP A 89 -3.06 1.22 -19.17
CA ASP A 89 -2.84 -0.10 -19.76
C ASP A 89 -3.60 -1.18 -19.00
N SER A 90 -3.67 -1.10 -17.67
CA SER A 90 -4.51 -1.99 -16.85
C SER A 90 -6.00 -1.86 -17.17
N LEU A 91 -6.49 -0.64 -17.44
CA LEU A 91 -7.87 -0.41 -17.86
C LEU A 91 -8.17 -1.02 -19.24
N LYS A 92 -7.28 -0.78 -20.20
CA LYS A 92 -7.36 -1.39 -21.54
C LYS A 92 -7.28 -2.92 -21.48
N PHE A 93 -6.41 -3.44 -20.61
CA PHE A 93 -6.23 -4.87 -20.41
C PHE A 93 -7.49 -5.54 -19.84
N PHE A 94 -8.17 -4.88 -18.89
CA PHE A 94 -9.46 -5.33 -18.38
C PHE A 94 -10.49 -5.54 -19.50
N ASP A 95 -10.59 -4.59 -20.44
CA ASP A 95 -11.49 -4.71 -21.59
C ASP A 95 -11.09 -5.86 -22.52
N ILE A 96 -9.81 -6.01 -22.82
CA ILE A 96 -9.28 -7.10 -23.65
C ILE A 96 -9.63 -8.46 -23.05
N VAL A 97 -9.46 -8.63 -21.74
CA VAL A 97 -9.77 -9.87 -21.04
C VAL A 97 -11.28 -10.15 -21.05
N ASN A 98 -12.11 -9.14 -20.80
CA ASN A 98 -13.56 -9.30 -20.84
C ASN A 98 -14.05 -9.65 -22.25
N ASP A 99 -13.55 -8.99 -23.28
CA ASP A 99 -13.88 -9.28 -24.67
C ASP A 99 -13.46 -10.70 -25.07
N ARG A 100 -12.24 -11.11 -24.69
CA ARG A 100 -11.76 -12.49 -24.89
C ARG A 100 -12.69 -13.50 -24.22
N ASN A 101 -13.15 -13.22 -23.01
CA ASN A 101 -13.92 -14.17 -22.20
C ASN A 101 -15.37 -14.33 -22.64
N LYS A 102 -15.95 -13.40 -23.43
CA LYS A 102 -17.34 -13.50 -23.93
C LYS A 102 -17.65 -14.81 -24.66
N GLU A 103 -16.66 -15.39 -25.32
CA GLU A 103 -16.79 -16.61 -26.11
C GLU A 103 -16.16 -17.84 -25.42
N LYS A 104 -15.76 -17.71 -24.15
CA LYS A 104 -15.05 -18.77 -23.41
C LYS A 104 -15.93 -19.39 -22.33
N LEU A 105 -15.71 -20.67 -22.08
CA LEU A 105 -16.27 -21.33 -20.90
C LEU A 105 -15.65 -20.73 -19.63
N PRO A 106 -16.35 -20.71 -18.49
CA PRO A 106 -15.80 -20.18 -17.23
C PRO A 106 -14.46 -20.80 -16.82
N SER A 107 -14.23 -22.09 -17.15
CA SER A 107 -12.96 -22.78 -16.89
C SER A 107 -11.79 -22.36 -17.79
N GLU A 108 -12.07 -21.67 -18.91
CA GLU A 108 -11.08 -21.17 -19.88
C GLU A 108 -10.96 -19.64 -19.85
N ALA A 109 -11.78 -19.00 -19.02
CA ALA A 109 -11.81 -17.57 -18.83
C ALA A 109 -10.53 -17.14 -18.11
N TRP A 110 -9.91 -16.08 -18.62
CA TRP A 110 -8.80 -15.44 -17.91
C TRP A 110 -9.35 -14.63 -16.75
N LYS A 111 -8.66 -14.66 -15.61
CA LYS A 111 -8.96 -13.77 -14.49
C LYS A 111 -7.97 -12.62 -14.50
N VAL A 112 -8.48 -11.40 -14.43
CA VAL A 112 -7.64 -10.22 -14.19
C VAL A 112 -7.19 -10.25 -12.73
N PRO A 113 -5.89 -10.16 -12.42
CA PRO A 113 -5.40 -10.16 -11.05
C PRO A 113 -5.90 -8.95 -10.26
N ASP A 114 -6.11 -9.13 -8.95
CA ASP A 114 -6.68 -8.08 -8.10
C ASP A 114 -5.81 -6.80 -8.08
N LYS A 115 -4.48 -6.94 -8.05
CA LYS A 115 -3.55 -5.79 -8.15
C LYS A 115 -3.72 -5.02 -9.47
N VAL A 116 -4.00 -5.72 -10.57
CA VAL A 116 -4.28 -5.10 -11.88
C VAL A 116 -5.65 -4.41 -11.87
N LEU A 117 -6.66 -5.03 -11.26
CA LEU A 117 -7.97 -4.41 -11.06
C LEU A 117 -7.88 -3.14 -10.20
N ILE A 118 -7.02 -3.11 -9.19
CA ILE A 118 -6.78 -1.90 -8.38
C ILE A 118 -6.23 -0.75 -9.24
N MET A 119 -5.21 -1.02 -10.06
CA MET A 119 -4.63 -0.01 -10.98
C MET A 119 -5.69 0.53 -11.95
N ALA A 120 -6.49 -0.37 -12.53
CA ALA A 120 -7.55 -0.03 -13.46
C ALA A 120 -8.64 0.81 -12.77
N GLY A 121 -9.11 0.39 -11.59
CA GLY A 121 -10.20 1.05 -10.88
C GLY A 121 -9.86 2.46 -10.38
N TYR A 122 -8.61 2.70 -9.95
CA TYR A 122 -8.14 4.05 -9.61
C TYR A 122 -7.97 4.95 -10.84
N THR A 123 -7.83 4.38 -12.04
CA THR A 123 -7.67 5.14 -13.29
C THR A 123 -8.98 5.35 -14.04
N CYS A 124 -9.95 4.46 -13.85
CA CYS A 124 -11.25 4.51 -14.52
C CYS A 124 -12.08 5.71 -14.06
N LEU A 125 -12.80 6.31 -15.01
CA LEU A 125 -13.74 7.40 -14.71
C LEU A 125 -14.94 6.86 -13.94
N ARG A 126 -15.29 7.58 -12.86
CA ARG A 126 -16.48 7.30 -12.06
C ARG A 126 -17.75 7.36 -12.92
N ASP A 127 -18.78 6.64 -12.48
CA ASP A 127 -20.11 6.60 -13.10
C ASP A 127 -20.15 6.01 -14.52
N THR A 128 -19.08 5.35 -14.96
CA THR A 128 -19.06 4.54 -16.19
C THR A 128 -19.46 3.11 -15.91
N GLN A 129 -19.98 2.39 -16.92
CA GLN A 129 -20.27 0.96 -16.78
C GLN A 129 -18.99 0.16 -16.48
N GLN A 130 -17.88 0.52 -17.12
CA GLN A 130 -16.57 -0.10 -16.89
C GLN A 130 -16.14 0.00 -15.42
N TYR A 131 -16.37 1.14 -14.77
CA TYR A 131 -16.10 1.31 -13.34
C TYR A 131 -16.95 0.38 -12.47
N GLN A 132 -18.24 0.24 -12.80
CA GLN A 132 -19.15 -0.68 -12.09
C GLN A 132 -18.74 -2.14 -12.30
N ASP A 133 -18.27 -2.50 -13.49
CA ASP A 133 -17.81 -3.86 -13.80
C ASP A 133 -16.51 -4.20 -13.05
N ILE A 134 -15.58 -3.23 -12.93
CA ILE A 134 -14.37 -3.37 -12.11
C ILE A 134 -14.73 -3.53 -10.63
N LEU A 135 -15.64 -2.70 -10.11
CA LEU A 135 -16.14 -2.82 -8.74
C LEU A 135 -16.77 -4.19 -8.49
N ALA A 136 -17.67 -4.64 -9.35
CA ALA A 136 -18.28 -5.96 -9.23
C ALA A 136 -17.25 -7.10 -9.27
N SER A 137 -16.18 -6.96 -10.07
CA SER A 137 -15.07 -7.91 -10.11
C SER A 137 -14.30 -7.96 -8.78
N MET A 138 -14.18 -6.80 -8.10
CA MET A 138 -13.51 -6.64 -6.82
C MET A 138 -14.38 -7.04 -5.63
N ASP A 139 -15.69 -6.78 -5.64
CA ASP A 139 -16.62 -7.10 -4.56
C ASP A 139 -16.76 -8.62 -4.31
N ASN A 140 -16.47 -9.42 -5.34
CA ASN A 140 -16.36 -10.87 -5.22
C ASN A 140 -15.15 -11.33 -4.39
N ASN A 141 -14.23 -10.42 -4.06
CA ASN A 141 -13.09 -10.69 -3.21
C ASN A 141 -13.45 -10.38 -1.74
N ALA A 142 -13.73 -11.44 -0.98
CA ALA A 142 -14.04 -11.34 0.44
C ALA A 142 -12.98 -10.59 1.28
N LEU A 143 -11.73 -10.52 0.81
CA LEU A 143 -10.63 -9.82 1.48
C LEU A 143 -10.74 -8.29 1.35
N ILE A 144 -11.40 -7.78 0.32
CA ILE A 144 -11.64 -6.34 0.14
C ILE A 144 -12.85 -5.88 0.95
N ASN A 145 -13.82 -6.77 1.15
CA ASN A 145 -15.03 -6.50 1.94
C ASN A 145 -14.74 -6.36 3.44
N CYS A 146 -13.68 -6.98 3.98
CA CYS A 146 -13.34 -6.83 5.40
C CYS A 146 -12.69 -5.46 5.71
N CYS A 147 -12.00 -4.84 4.74
CA CYS A 147 -11.37 -3.52 4.90
C CYS A 147 -12.34 -2.35 4.68
N THR A 148 -13.56 -2.61 4.20
CA THR A 148 -14.58 -1.59 3.92
C THR A 148 -15.77 -1.67 4.89
N TYR A 149 -15.78 -2.63 5.82
CA TYR A 149 -16.84 -2.82 6.80
C TYR A 149 -17.00 -1.57 7.69
N GLY A 150 -18.17 -0.93 7.65
CA GLY A 150 -18.48 0.32 8.37
C GLY A 150 -18.43 1.60 7.52
N ASN A 151 -17.98 1.54 6.27
CA ASN A 151 -18.06 2.64 5.29
C ASN A 151 -19.24 2.43 4.32
N GLU A 152 -20.46 2.26 4.83
CA GLU A 152 -21.61 1.67 4.11
C GLU A 152 -22.06 2.37 2.80
N HIS A 153 -21.45 3.49 2.39
CA HIS A 153 -21.86 4.25 1.20
C HIS A 153 -20.70 4.80 0.34
N ARG A 154 -19.45 4.38 0.56
CA ARG A 154 -18.29 4.92 -0.19
C ARG A 154 -17.57 3.84 -0.97
N SER A 155 -17.21 4.16 -2.21
CA SER A 155 -16.45 3.24 -3.05
C SER A 155 -15.05 3.03 -2.48
N PHE A 156 -14.54 1.81 -2.62
CA PHE A 156 -13.15 1.46 -2.36
C PHE A 156 -12.15 2.43 -3.02
N PHE A 157 -12.47 2.91 -4.23
CA PHE A 157 -11.63 3.86 -5.00
C PHE A 157 -11.87 5.33 -4.64
N ASP A 158 -12.58 5.63 -3.54
CA ASP A 158 -12.76 6.99 -3.03
C ASP A 158 -11.45 7.59 -2.52
N SER A 159 -10.97 8.63 -3.21
CA SER A 159 -9.78 9.39 -2.85
C SER A 159 -9.92 10.18 -1.54
N ASN A 160 -11.13 10.23 -0.97
CA ASN A 160 -11.48 10.96 0.25
C ASN A 160 -12.15 10.06 1.32
N ARG A 161 -12.01 8.73 1.24
CA ARG A 161 -12.48 7.84 2.31
C ARG A 161 -11.50 7.84 3.49
N LEU A 162 -12.02 7.67 4.69
CA LEU A 162 -11.17 7.34 5.84
C LEU A 162 -10.65 5.91 5.65
N ILE A 163 -9.34 5.76 5.79
CA ILE A 163 -8.66 4.46 5.69
C ILE A 163 -8.87 3.68 7.00
N SER A 164 -9.12 2.38 6.87
CA SER A 164 -9.41 1.50 7.99
C SER A 164 -8.17 1.11 8.77
N ALA A 165 -8.38 0.71 10.03
CA ALA A 165 -7.33 0.14 10.86
C ALA A 165 -6.66 -1.09 10.21
N ALA A 166 -7.43 -1.96 9.56
CA ALA A 166 -6.93 -3.17 8.89
C ALA A 166 -5.94 -2.85 7.76
N GLU A 167 -6.19 -1.79 6.98
CA GLU A 167 -5.26 -1.34 5.94
C GLU A 167 -3.93 -0.87 6.54
N ILE A 168 -3.97 -0.13 7.64
CA ILE A 168 -2.77 0.35 8.34
C ILE A 168 -2.00 -0.84 8.95
N GLN A 169 -2.70 -1.78 9.60
CA GLN A 169 -2.12 -2.99 10.19
C GLN A 169 -1.40 -3.86 9.15
N SER A 170 -1.92 -3.92 7.92
CA SER A 170 -1.24 -4.63 6.83
C SER A 170 0.12 -4.00 6.48
N ALA A 171 0.23 -2.66 6.58
CA ALA A 171 1.47 -1.95 6.35
C ALA A 171 2.46 -2.12 7.51
N THR A 172 2.00 -2.03 8.77
CA THR A 172 2.86 -2.24 9.96
C THR A 172 3.44 -3.66 9.98
N SER A 173 2.62 -4.67 9.65
CA SER A 173 3.04 -6.08 9.57
C SER A 173 4.20 -6.27 8.58
N LYS A 174 4.13 -5.64 7.40
CA LYS A 174 5.20 -5.68 6.40
C LYS A 174 6.48 -5.01 6.88
N LEU A 175 6.37 -3.85 7.55
CA LEU A 175 7.53 -3.14 8.07
C LEU A 175 8.25 -3.94 9.17
N ASN A 176 7.50 -4.59 10.05
CA ASN A 176 8.06 -5.44 11.11
C ASN A 176 8.74 -6.70 10.57
N GLY A 177 8.43 -7.16 9.36
CA GLY A 177 9.13 -8.29 8.72
C GLY A 177 10.61 -8.03 8.45
N ASN A 178 11.02 -6.76 8.35
CA ASN A 178 12.39 -6.33 8.05
C ASN A 178 13.10 -5.71 9.28
N ASN A 179 12.79 -6.20 10.48
CA ASN A 179 13.09 -5.56 11.76
C ASN A 179 14.57 -5.20 11.96
N ALA A 180 14.89 -3.92 11.79
CA ALA A 180 16.19 -3.31 12.07
C ALA A 180 16.26 -2.71 13.49
N GLY A 181 15.54 -3.32 14.44
CA GLY A 181 15.39 -2.81 15.81
C GLY A 181 14.26 -1.79 15.98
N LEU A 182 13.30 -1.73 15.05
CA LEU A 182 12.11 -0.89 15.14
C LEU A 182 10.86 -1.75 15.29
N THR A 183 9.89 -1.26 16.06
CA THR A 183 8.58 -1.90 16.21
C THR A 183 7.48 -0.94 15.78
N PHE A 184 6.63 -1.40 14.87
CA PHE A 184 5.40 -0.70 14.47
C PHE A 184 4.19 -1.48 14.98
N SER A 185 3.46 -0.94 15.95
CA SER A 185 2.31 -1.61 16.54
C SER A 185 1.04 -1.49 15.72
N ASP A 186 0.07 -2.33 16.08
CA ASP A 186 -1.31 -2.17 15.65
C ASP A 186 -1.88 -0.81 16.05
N THR A 187 -2.87 -0.38 15.27
CA THR A 187 -3.57 0.87 15.50
C THR A 187 -4.27 0.90 16.85
N THR A 188 -4.24 2.05 17.55
CA THR A 188 -4.97 2.25 18.81
C THR A 188 -5.88 3.46 18.72
N ALA A 189 -7.15 3.34 19.11
CA ALA A 189 -8.05 4.48 19.22
C ALA A 189 -7.93 5.14 20.60
N ILE A 190 -7.88 6.46 20.64
CA ILE A 190 -7.85 7.26 21.87
C ILE A 190 -9.22 7.89 22.07
N SER A 191 -9.85 7.62 23.21
CA SER A 191 -11.17 8.16 23.51
C SER A 191 -11.10 9.65 23.90
N ALA A 192 -12.17 10.40 23.65
CA ALA A 192 -12.29 11.78 24.11
C ALA A 192 -12.26 11.89 25.64
N GLU A 193 -12.71 10.85 26.34
CA GLU A 193 -12.68 10.77 27.80
C GLU A 193 -11.23 10.65 28.31
N ASP A 194 -10.40 9.80 27.70
CA ASP A 194 -8.99 9.65 28.05
C ASP A 194 -8.23 10.98 27.89
N ILE A 195 -8.48 11.70 26.79
CA ILE A 195 -7.90 13.03 26.55
C ILE A 195 -8.35 14.02 27.63
N THR A 196 -9.66 14.10 27.91
CA THR A 196 -10.23 15.09 28.85
C THR A 196 -9.76 14.84 30.28
N THR A 197 -9.67 13.58 30.69
CA THR A 197 -9.25 13.18 32.05
C THR A 197 -7.75 13.01 32.19
N LYS A 198 -6.99 13.09 31.08
CA LYS A 198 -5.58 12.70 30.98
C LYS A 198 -5.30 11.29 31.51
N ASN A 199 -6.29 10.41 31.38
CA ASN A 199 -6.14 9.00 31.73
C ASN A 199 -5.34 8.30 30.63
N ILE A 200 -4.18 7.74 30.95
CA ILE A 200 -3.40 6.95 29.99
C ILE A 200 -3.82 5.49 30.13
N PRO A 201 -4.43 4.88 29.09
CA PRO A 201 -4.78 3.48 29.14
C PRO A 201 -3.53 2.61 29.34
N GLN A 202 -3.58 1.69 30.31
CA GLN A 202 -2.43 0.85 30.64
C GLN A 202 -1.95 0.01 29.44
N ASN A 203 -2.88 -0.46 28.60
CA ASN A 203 -2.54 -1.18 27.37
C ASN A 203 -1.76 -0.31 26.39
N LEU A 204 -2.13 0.97 26.22
CA LEU A 204 -1.40 1.91 25.36
C LEU A 204 0.04 2.11 25.87
N LEU A 205 0.21 2.32 27.19
CA LEU A 205 1.52 2.51 27.79
C LEU A 205 2.38 1.23 27.68
N SER A 206 1.80 0.06 27.98
CA SER A 206 2.48 -1.23 27.86
C SER A 206 2.89 -1.51 26.41
N THR A 207 2.02 -1.23 25.43
CA THR A 207 2.36 -1.34 24.02
C THR A 207 3.51 -0.41 23.66
N LEU A 208 3.45 0.87 24.04
CA LEU A 208 4.50 1.85 23.71
C LEU A 208 5.86 1.51 24.32
N LEU A 209 5.88 0.95 25.52
CA LEU A 209 7.09 0.51 26.21
C LEU A 209 7.57 -0.87 25.75
N ASN A 210 6.88 -1.51 24.82
CA ASN A 210 7.14 -2.87 24.32
C ASN A 210 7.17 -3.92 25.44
N ILE A 211 6.21 -3.84 26.35
CA ILE A 211 6.05 -4.74 27.50
C ILE A 211 5.05 -5.84 27.15
N ASP A 212 5.47 -7.09 27.25
CA ASP A 212 4.61 -8.26 27.01
C ASP A 212 3.64 -8.54 28.17
N GLU A 213 2.76 -9.53 28.01
CA GLU A 213 1.79 -9.95 29.03
C GLU A 213 2.42 -10.47 30.33
N ASN A 214 3.69 -10.85 30.29
CA ASN A 214 4.47 -11.31 31.44
C ASN A 214 5.25 -10.17 32.11
N GLY A 215 5.15 -8.95 31.60
CA GLY A 215 5.89 -7.78 32.10
C GLY A 215 7.33 -7.69 31.59
N ASN A 216 7.73 -8.49 30.60
CA ASN A 216 9.05 -8.39 30.00
C ASN A 216 9.08 -7.25 28.98
N GLN A 217 10.05 -6.37 29.14
CA GLN A 217 10.32 -5.33 28.17
C GLN A 217 11.29 -5.83 27.10
N THR A 218 10.90 -5.72 25.83
CA THR A 218 11.79 -6.00 24.71
C THR A 218 12.45 -4.70 24.22
N PRO A 219 13.79 -4.57 24.31
CA PRO A 219 14.47 -3.38 23.84
C PRO A 219 14.20 -3.11 22.35
N SER A 220 13.89 -1.86 22.04
CA SER A 220 13.71 -1.38 20.66
C SER A 220 14.45 -0.05 20.48
N VAL A 221 15.05 0.16 19.31
CA VAL A 221 15.61 1.45 18.88
C VAL A 221 14.47 2.47 18.69
N GLY A 222 13.27 1.99 18.37
CA GLY A 222 12.07 2.81 18.38
C GLY A 222 10.77 2.01 18.34
N HIS A 223 9.72 2.55 18.94
CA HIS A 223 8.39 1.95 18.96
C HIS A 223 7.36 2.98 18.54
N PHE A 224 6.66 2.70 17.43
CA PHE A 224 5.69 3.62 16.84
C PHE A 224 4.30 2.98 16.78
N ILE A 225 3.27 3.78 17.05
CA ILE A 225 1.87 3.38 17.12
C ILE A 225 1.04 4.39 16.31
N PRO A 226 0.28 3.92 15.30
CA PRO A 226 -0.77 4.72 14.70
C PRO A 226 -1.92 4.93 15.69
N LEU A 227 -2.23 6.17 16.02
CA LEU A 227 -3.30 6.56 16.93
C LEU A 227 -4.47 7.14 16.15
N LEU A 228 -5.68 6.66 16.42
CA LEU A 228 -6.91 7.28 15.95
C LEU A 228 -7.41 8.25 17.03
N ILE A 229 -7.36 9.55 16.73
CA ILE A 229 -7.87 10.61 17.58
C ILE A 229 -9.02 11.27 16.83
N ARG A 230 -10.25 11.13 17.36
CA ARG A 230 -11.49 11.46 16.62
C ARG A 230 -11.55 10.65 15.32
N ASP A 231 -11.54 11.31 14.16
CA ASP A 231 -11.55 10.71 12.84
C ASP A 231 -10.22 10.95 12.08
N HIS A 232 -9.13 11.14 12.83
CA HIS A 232 -7.82 11.49 12.28
C HIS A 232 -6.72 10.55 12.77
N TRP A 233 -5.92 10.04 11.83
CA TRP A 233 -4.79 9.17 12.11
C TRP A 233 -3.51 10.00 12.34
N VAL A 234 -2.85 9.74 13.46
CA VAL A 234 -1.61 10.37 13.90
C VAL A 234 -0.59 9.27 14.16
N LEU A 235 0.68 9.49 13.87
CA LEU A 235 1.74 8.58 14.30
C LEU A 235 2.34 9.11 15.60
N PHE A 236 2.41 8.27 16.63
CA PHE A 236 3.11 8.57 17.87
C PHE A 236 4.14 7.49 18.16
N GLY A 237 5.31 7.84 18.67
CA GLY A 237 6.29 6.84 19.04
C GLY A 237 7.43 7.34 19.88
N LEU A 238 8.19 6.39 20.41
CA LEU A 238 9.45 6.61 21.11
C LEU A 238 10.60 6.21 20.20
N SER A 239 11.69 6.96 20.24
CA SER A 239 12.96 6.60 19.63
C SER A 239 14.08 6.82 20.65
N THR A 240 15.02 5.88 20.70
CA THR A 240 16.20 5.97 21.56
C THR A 240 17.42 6.21 20.67
N SER A 241 18.07 7.35 20.88
CA SER A 241 19.31 7.68 20.19
C SER A 241 20.47 6.77 20.61
N ASN A 242 21.55 6.78 19.83
CA ASN A 242 22.79 6.06 20.15
C ASN A 242 23.44 6.50 21.48
N THR A 243 23.10 7.70 21.98
CA THR A 243 23.57 8.21 23.28
C THR A 243 22.69 7.76 24.45
N GLY A 244 21.63 6.98 24.18
CA GLY A 244 20.68 6.47 25.19
C GLY A 244 19.59 7.45 25.58
N GLN A 245 19.50 8.61 24.92
CA GLN A 245 18.43 9.58 25.15
C GLN A 245 17.16 9.13 24.42
N THR A 246 16.05 9.05 25.16
CA THR A 246 14.73 8.69 24.64
C THR A 246 13.95 9.95 24.30
N THR A 247 13.50 10.06 23.06
CA THR A 247 12.62 11.13 22.57
C THR A 247 11.28 10.56 22.13
N ALA A 248 10.20 11.28 22.40
CA ALA A 248 8.90 11.01 21.83
C ALA A 248 8.66 11.90 20.61
N VAL A 249 8.11 11.33 19.55
CA VAL A 249 7.74 12.05 18.34
C VAL A 249 6.26 11.85 18.04
N MET A 250 5.63 12.92 17.54
CA MET A 250 4.26 12.90 17.04
C MET A 250 4.27 13.43 15.61
N PHE A 251 3.56 12.77 14.70
CA PHE A 251 3.36 13.24 13.34
C PHE A 251 1.88 13.43 13.00
N ASP A 252 1.51 14.67 12.68
CA ASP A 252 0.17 15.09 12.24
C ASP A 252 0.24 15.70 10.83
N SER A 253 -0.38 15.01 9.86
CA SER A 253 -0.43 15.45 8.44
C SER A 253 -1.56 16.44 8.12
N GLN A 254 -2.38 16.82 9.10
CA GLN A 254 -3.48 17.77 8.94
C GLN A 254 -3.26 19.07 9.72
N ASP A 255 -2.34 19.07 10.70
CA ASP A 255 -2.15 20.17 11.65
C ASP A 255 -3.47 20.60 12.31
N SER A 256 -4.20 19.59 12.81
CA SER A 256 -5.58 19.77 13.28
C SER A 256 -5.84 19.24 14.68
N LEU A 257 -4.80 18.71 15.34
CA LEU A 257 -4.88 18.36 16.75
C LEU A 257 -5.12 19.60 17.61
N LYS A 258 -6.07 19.47 18.53
CA LYS A 258 -6.37 20.51 19.52
C LYS A 258 -5.27 20.58 20.59
N PRO A 259 -5.11 21.72 21.27
CA PRO A 259 -4.14 21.84 22.36
C PRO A 259 -4.28 20.76 23.44
N GLU A 260 -5.50 20.37 23.82
CA GLU A 260 -5.72 19.28 24.78
C GLU A 260 -5.25 17.91 24.27
N GLU A 261 -5.33 17.65 22.97
CA GLU A 261 -4.90 16.39 22.35
C GLU A 261 -3.36 16.32 22.31
N VAL A 262 -2.71 17.43 21.96
CA VAL A 262 -1.24 17.53 22.01
C VAL A 262 -0.73 17.42 23.45
N ASP A 263 -1.44 18.00 24.41
CA ASP A 263 -1.06 17.92 25.83
C ASP A 263 -1.24 16.51 26.41
N PHE A 264 -2.25 15.77 25.95
CA PHE A 264 -2.40 14.34 26.26
C PHE A 264 -1.21 13.54 25.75
N LEU A 265 -0.78 13.74 24.49
CA LEU A 265 0.37 13.03 23.91
C LEU A 265 1.69 13.40 24.59
N ARG A 266 1.84 14.65 25.02
CA ARG A 266 2.97 15.07 25.86
C ARG A 266 2.96 14.35 27.21
N THR A 267 1.80 14.28 27.85
CA THR A 267 1.65 13.54 29.12
C THR A 267 2.00 12.06 28.92
N LEU A 268 1.55 11.44 27.83
CA LEU A 268 1.92 10.07 27.47
C LEU A 268 3.44 9.91 27.30
N ALA A 269 4.10 10.85 26.62
CA ALA A 269 5.55 10.86 26.46
C ALA A 269 6.28 10.93 27.82
N ASP A 270 5.82 11.80 28.72
CA ASP A 270 6.39 11.96 30.07
C ASP A 270 6.25 10.65 30.88
N PHE A 271 5.07 10.01 30.84
CA PHE A 271 4.82 8.73 31.51
C PHE A 271 5.66 7.59 30.93
N ALA A 272 6.00 7.66 29.64
CA ALA A 272 6.83 6.68 28.98
C ALA A 272 8.35 6.96 29.15
N GLY A 273 8.71 8.02 29.88
CA GLY A 273 10.10 8.35 30.19
C GLY A 273 10.86 9.07 29.07
N ALA A 274 10.16 9.71 28.14
CA ALA A 274 10.81 10.54 27.13
C ALA A 274 11.37 11.82 27.74
N GLU A 275 12.59 12.20 27.35
CA GLU A 275 13.22 13.45 27.79
C GLU A 275 12.67 14.66 27.03
N HIS A 276 12.28 14.45 25.77
CA HIS A 276 11.77 15.46 24.88
C HIS A 276 10.55 14.94 24.11
N PHE A 277 9.56 15.81 23.91
CA PHE A 277 8.42 15.59 23.05
C PHE A 277 8.52 16.52 21.83
N LEU A 278 8.63 15.92 20.64
CA LEU A 278 8.94 16.58 19.38
C LEU A 278 7.75 16.43 18.41
N PRO A 279 6.81 17.40 18.38
CA PRO A 279 5.71 17.37 17.44
C PRO A 279 6.16 17.83 16.04
N VAL A 280 5.85 17.03 15.03
CA VAL A 280 5.98 17.34 13.61
C VAL A 280 4.57 17.44 13.02
N SER A 281 4.17 18.63 12.63
CA SER A 281 2.81 18.91 12.18
C SER A 281 2.81 19.81 10.95
N ALA A 282 2.06 19.43 9.92
CA ALA A 282 1.94 20.21 8.70
C ALA A 282 0.63 19.92 7.96
N PRO A 283 0.01 20.90 7.28
CA PRO A 283 -1.25 20.72 6.55
C PRO A 283 -1.01 20.08 5.16
N LEU A 284 -0.66 18.80 5.12
CA LEU A 284 -0.28 18.08 3.89
C LEU A 284 -1.46 17.60 3.04
N GLN A 285 -2.67 17.63 3.60
CA GLN A 285 -3.84 16.97 3.02
C GLN A 285 -4.66 17.82 2.04
N HIS A 286 -4.16 18.97 1.58
CA HIS A 286 -4.92 19.84 0.67
C HIS A 286 -5.28 19.15 -0.65
N HIS A 287 -4.31 18.49 -1.30
CA HIS A 287 -4.51 17.68 -2.52
C HIS A 287 -4.64 16.18 -2.22
N ALA A 288 -4.66 15.82 -0.93
CA ALA A 288 -4.73 14.45 -0.43
C ALA A 288 -5.78 14.35 0.70
N PRO A 289 -7.07 14.55 0.40
CA PRO A 289 -8.10 14.66 1.44
C PRO A 289 -8.33 13.32 2.16
N ASN A 290 -8.49 13.37 3.48
CA ASN A 290 -8.60 12.20 4.37
C ASN A 290 -7.51 11.15 4.14
N ALA A 291 -6.30 11.60 3.78
CA ALA A 291 -5.15 10.74 3.52
C ALA A 291 -4.24 10.59 4.75
N CYS A 292 -4.70 10.99 5.95
CA CYS A 292 -3.94 10.90 7.20
C CYS A 292 -3.26 9.56 7.40
N ALA A 293 -3.96 8.44 7.15
CA ALA A 293 -3.37 7.11 7.24
C ALA A 293 -2.31 6.84 6.16
N VAL A 294 -2.48 7.35 4.93
CA VAL A 294 -1.44 7.26 3.88
C VAL A 294 -0.16 7.93 4.39
N PHE A 295 -0.29 9.15 4.90
CA PHE A 295 0.84 9.87 5.47
C PHE A 295 1.45 9.13 6.66
N VAL A 296 0.65 8.57 7.57
CA VAL A 296 1.15 7.76 8.70
C VAL A 296 1.93 6.54 8.23
N CYS A 297 1.44 5.82 7.22
CA CYS A 297 2.16 4.66 6.65
C CYS A 297 3.47 5.07 5.97
N HIS A 298 3.47 6.14 5.16
CA HIS A 298 4.70 6.65 4.54
C HIS A 298 5.68 7.25 5.55
N ALA A 299 5.19 7.84 6.63
CA ALA A 299 6.01 8.29 7.76
C ALA A 299 6.73 7.11 8.43
N MET A 300 6.00 6.02 8.73
CA MET A 300 6.60 4.78 9.26
C MET A 300 7.62 4.19 8.28
N SER A 301 7.31 4.13 6.98
CA SER A 301 8.25 3.67 5.96
C SER A 301 9.49 4.56 5.84
N SER A 302 9.37 5.87 6.08
CA SER A 302 10.50 6.80 6.03
C SER A 302 11.44 6.57 7.22
N ILE A 303 10.89 6.40 8.42
CA ILE A 303 11.65 6.04 9.63
C ILE A 303 12.34 4.68 9.46
N ALA A 304 11.65 3.70 8.86
CA ALA A 304 12.20 2.35 8.65
C ALA A 304 13.40 2.31 7.69
N LYS A 305 13.58 3.31 6.82
CA LYS A 305 14.71 3.36 5.86
C LYS A 305 16.04 3.67 6.54
N ASP A 306 16.03 4.45 7.62
CA ASP A 306 17.22 4.74 8.43
C ASP A 306 16.84 4.74 9.93
N PRO A 307 16.83 3.55 10.56
CA PRO A 307 16.51 3.41 11.98
C PRO A 307 17.45 4.16 12.93
N THR A 308 18.61 4.62 12.44
CA THR A 308 19.62 5.31 13.25
C THR A 308 19.47 6.82 13.23
N ALA A 309 18.73 7.35 12.25
CA ALA A 309 18.43 8.77 12.16
C ALA A 309 17.37 9.18 13.20
N PRO A 310 17.43 10.40 13.75
CA PRO A 310 16.36 10.94 14.57
C PRO A 310 15.02 10.92 13.82
N ALA A 311 13.98 10.39 14.48
CA ALA A 311 12.69 10.20 13.84
C ALA A 311 12.03 11.54 13.46
N ASP A 312 12.18 12.57 14.29
CA ASP A 312 11.67 13.92 14.03
C ASP A 312 12.34 14.56 12.81
N GLU A 313 13.66 14.46 12.68
CA GLU A 313 14.40 14.96 11.50
C GLU A 313 13.98 14.22 10.23
N THR A 314 13.81 12.90 10.31
CA THR A 314 13.33 12.07 9.20
C THR A 314 11.93 12.50 8.75
N LEU A 315 11.03 12.76 9.70
CA LEU A 315 9.66 13.20 9.43
C LEU A 315 9.62 14.63 8.90
N GLN A 316 10.47 15.53 9.40
CA GLN A 316 10.60 16.88 8.89
C GLN A 316 11.10 16.89 7.43
N ALA A 317 12.10 16.06 7.11
CA ALA A 317 12.58 15.89 5.74
C ALA A 317 11.49 15.31 4.82
N PHE A 318 10.67 14.38 5.31
CA PHE A 318 9.51 13.85 4.59
C PHE A 318 8.47 14.96 4.30
N VAL A 319 8.13 15.77 5.31
CA VAL A 319 7.22 16.92 5.17
C VAL A 319 7.73 17.89 4.11
N GLU A 320 9.00 18.30 4.21
CA GLU A 320 9.62 19.25 3.27
C GLU A 320 9.65 18.70 1.84
N SER A 321 10.01 17.42 1.69
CA SER A 321 10.01 16.76 0.38
C SER A 321 8.62 16.69 -0.23
N PHE A 322 7.59 16.41 0.57
CA PHE A 322 6.20 16.36 0.09
C PHE A 322 5.69 17.76 -0.30
N LEU A 323 5.97 18.79 0.50
CA LEU A 323 5.55 20.16 0.20
C LEU A 323 6.24 20.75 -1.03
N ALA A 324 7.38 20.20 -1.46
CA ALA A 324 8.05 20.56 -2.70
C ALA A 324 7.40 19.97 -3.97
N LEU A 325 6.49 19.01 -3.81
CA LEU A 325 5.75 18.39 -4.92
C LEU A 325 4.70 19.33 -5.48
N THR A 326 4.45 19.20 -6.78
CA THR A 326 3.32 19.83 -7.48
C THR A 326 1.97 19.29 -6.98
N ASP A 327 0.90 20.05 -7.19
CA ASP A 327 -0.47 19.62 -6.87
C ASP A 327 -0.83 18.27 -7.50
N GLU A 328 -0.39 18.03 -8.76
CA GLU A 328 -0.61 16.75 -9.44
C GLU A 328 0.16 15.60 -8.78
N GLU A 329 1.41 15.82 -8.36
CA GLU A 329 2.22 14.82 -7.66
C GLU A 329 1.65 14.51 -6.26
N GLN A 330 1.13 15.51 -5.55
CA GLN A 330 0.46 15.31 -4.26
C GLN A 330 -0.86 14.53 -4.42
N ALA A 331 -1.65 14.83 -5.45
CA ALA A 331 -2.84 14.06 -5.77
C ALA A 331 -2.49 12.61 -6.17
N ARG A 332 -1.39 12.42 -6.89
CA ARG A 332 -0.85 11.11 -7.26
C ARG A 332 -0.40 10.32 -6.04
N PHE A 333 0.30 10.96 -5.09
CA PHE A 333 0.67 10.36 -3.81
C PHE A 333 -0.55 9.79 -3.08
N ASN A 334 -1.65 10.54 -3.01
CA ASN A 334 -2.89 10.06 -2.40
C ASN A 334 -3.46 8.82 -3.13
N LYS A 335 -3.54 8.89 -4.46
CA LYS A 335 -4.07 7.80 -5.30
C LYS A 335 -3.22 6.53 -5.17
N HIS A 336 -1.92 6.65 -5.30
CA HIS A 336 -1.00 5.51 -5.30
C HIS A 336 -0.78 4.96 -3.89
N GLY A 337 -0.69 5.81 -2.87
CA GLY A 337 -0.60 5.38 -1.48
C GLY A 337 -1.83 4.60 -1.03
N ARG A 338 -3.04 5.01 -1.43
CA ARG A 338 -4.26 4.21 -1.17
C ARG A 338 -4.25 2.88 -1.90
N ALA A 339 -3.75 2.84 -3.13
CA ALA A 339 -3.59 1.58 -3.87
C ALA A 339 -2.60 0.66 -3.15
N GLU A 340 -1.44 1.18 -2.74
CA GLU A 340 -0.42 0.45 -2.00
C GLU A 340 -0.98 -0.21 -0.73
N LEU A 341 -1.73 0.53 0.08
CA LEU A 341 -2.32 -0.01 1.31
C LEU A 341 -3.23 -1.20 1.03
N TYR A 342 -4.00 -1.15 -0.06
CA TYR A 342 -4.80 -2.28 -0.48
C TYR A 342 -3.97 -3.45 -1.03
N GLY A 343 -2.92 -3.17 -1.79
CA GLY A 343 -1.97 -4.20 -2.20
C GLY A 343 -1.36 -4.91 -0.98
N ASN A 344 -1.09 -4.18 0.10
CA ASN A 344 -0.57 -4.74 1.34
C ASN A 344 -1.58 -5.69 2.02
N VAL A 345 -2.87 -5.33 2.07
CA VAL A 345 -3.93 -6.22 2.55
C VAL A 345 -3.98 -7.53 1.75
N LEU A 346 -3.92 -7.45 0.42
CA LEU A 346 -3.94 -8.63 -0.46
C LEU A 346 -2.72 -9.54 -0.21
N ASP A 347 -1.55 -8.96 0.06
CA ASP A 347 -0.33 -9.72 0.30
C ASP A 347 -0.33 -10.40 1.67
N THR A 348 -0.73 -9.69 2.74
CA THR A 348 -0.72 -10.22 4.11
C THR A 348 -1.70 -11.38 4.28
N LEU A 349 -2.87 -11.32 3.63
CA LEU A 349 -3.89 -12.36 3.75
C LEU A 349 -3.64 -13.57 2.81
N SER A 350 -2.81 -13.40 1.77
CA SER A 350 -2.33 -14.51 0.95
C SER A 350 -1.34 -15.41 1.71
N LEU A 351 -0.56 -14.84 2.64
CA LEU A 351 0.39 -15.58 3.49
C LEU A 351 -0.32 -16.49 4.51
N ASP A 352 -1.46 -16.04 5.06
CA ASP A 352 -2.23 -16.81 6.05
C ASP A 352 -2.94 -18.04 5.45
N ARG A 353 -3.18 -18.03 4.14
CA ARG A 353 -3.75 -19.18 3.40
C ARG A 353 -2.74 -20.23 2.95
N GLY A 354 -1.44 -20.00 3.19
CA GLY A 354 -0.38 -21.01 3.01
C GLY A 354 -0.47 -22.18 3.99
N VAL A 355 -1.32 -22.08 5.03
CA VAL A 355 -1.61 -23.17 5.97
C VAL A 355 -2.90 -23.88 5.56
N ARG A 356 -2.73 -24.87 4.68
CA ARG A 356 -3.63 -26.00 4.35
C ARG A 356 -5.13 -25.71 4.27
N LEU A 357 -5.65 -25.71 3.04
CA LEU A 357 -6.93 -26.33 2.72
C LEU A 357 -6.67 -27.49 1.74
N GLU A 358 -6.27 -28.63 2.31
CA GLU A 358 -6.61 -29.93 1.70
C GLU A 358 -8.11 -30.18 1.94
N PRO A 359 -8.80 -30.89 1.01
CA PRO A 359 -10.24 -30.83 0.79
C PRO A 359 -11.15 -31.15 1.98
#